data_AF-Q51047-F1
#
_entry.id   AF-Q51047-F1
#
_cell.length_a   1.000
_cell.length_b   1.000
_cell.length_c   1.000
_cell.angle_alpha   90.00
_cell.angle_beta   90.00
_cell.angle_gamma   90.00
#
_symmetry.space_group_name_H-M   'P 1'
#
loop_
_entity.id
_entity.type
_entity.pdbx_description
1 polymer ?
#
loop_
_entity_poly.entity_id
_entity_poly.type
_entity_poly.pdbx_seq_one_letter_code
_entity_poly.pdbx_strand_id
1 'polypeptide(L)'
;KSAVAGYCPNHGTWPKDNGDAGVASPADKIKGKYVQKVEVAKGVVTAEMASTGVNKEIKDKKLSLWAKRQDGSVKWFCGQPVTRGAGNAGKADDVTKAGNDNEKINTKHLPSTCRDKSTAI
;
A
#
# COMPACT_ATOMS: atom_id res chain seq x y z
N LYS A 1 3.68 -5.12 6.70
CA LYS A 1 3.04 -6.34 6.15
C LYS A 1 2.48 -7.23 7.27
N SER A 2 3.30 -7.69 8.22
CA SER A 2 2.86 -8.59 9.30
C SER A 2 1.67 -8.04 10.11
N ALA A 3 1.72 -6.76 10.51
CA ALA A 3 0.64 -6.15 11.28
C ALA A 3 -0.71 -6.15 10.53
N VAL A 4 -0.71 -5.72 9.26
CA VAL A 4 -1.89 -5.75 8.38
C VAL A 4 -2.38 -7.17 8.11
N ALA A 5 -1.45 -8.11 7.90
CA ALA A 5 -1.76 -9.52 7.63
C ALA A 5 -2.27 -10.26 8.87
N GLY A 6 -1.89 -9.86 10.08
CA GLY A 6 -2.42 -10.41 11.33
C GLY A 6 -3.77 -9.81 11.71
N TYR A 7 -4.03 -8.54 11.36
CA TYR A 7 -5.30 -7.88 11.65
C TYR A 7 -6.46 -8.53 10.89
N CYS A 8 -6.27 -8.80 9.59
CA CYS A 8 -7.33 -9.22 8.68
C CYS A 8 -7.95 -10.59 9.02
N PRO A 9 -7.18 -11.65 9.33
CA PRO A 9 -7.70 -12.91 9.85
C PRO A 9 -8.42 -12.77 11.20
N ASN A 10 -7.93 -11.93 12.10
CA ASN A 10 -8.49 -11.78 13.45
C ASN A 10 -9.80 -10.97 13.48
N HIS A 11 -9.97 -9.99 12.58
CA HIS A 11 -11.10 -9.06 12.60
C HIS A 11 -12.07 -9.25 11.43
N GLY A 12 -11.77 -10.16 10.50
CA GLY A 12 -12.57 -10.36 9.30
C GLY A 12 -12.59 -9.16 8.35
N THR A 13 -11.83 -8.10 8.63
CA THR A 13 -11.76 -6.85 7.85
C THR A 13 -10.33 -6.32 7.79
N TRP A 14 -10.03 -5.49 6.79
CA TRP A 14 -8.72 -4.83 6.71
C TRP A 14 -8.65 -3.65 7.69
N PRO A 15 -7.49 -3.37 8.33
CA PRO A 15 -7.37 -2.26 9.28
C PRO A 15 -7.62 -0.93 8.57
N LYS A 16 -8.39 -0.03 9.19
CA LYS A 16 -8.80 1.22 8.53
C LYS A 16 -7.63 2.16 8.33
N ASP A 17 -6.71 2.20 9.28
CA ASP A 17 -5.55 3.09 9.33
C ASP A 17 -4.34 2.47 10.04
N ASN A 18 -3.27 3.25 10.23
CA ASN A 18 -2.06 2.85 10.94
C ASN A 18 -2.33 2.42 12.39
N GLY A 19 -3.24 3.11 13.08
CA GLY A 19 -3.57 2.85 14.48
C GLY A 19 -4.27 1.50 14.63
N ASP A 20 -5.28 1.24 13.82
CA ASP A 20 -5.97 -0.05 13.78
C ASP A 20 -5.01 -1.19 13.43
N ALA A 21 -4.07 -0.94 12.50
CA ALA A 21 -3.06 -1.92 12.14
C ALA A 21 -2.01 -2.16 13.25
N GLY A 22 -2.00 -1.38 14.33
CA GLY A 22 -1.01 -1.50 15.41
C GLY A 22 0.40 -1.06 14.99
N VAL A 23 0.52 -0.12 14.05
CA VAL A 23 1.80 0.45 13.62
C VAL A 23 1.90 1.93 14.02
N ALA A 24 3.10 2.52 13.85
CA ALA A 24 3.33 3.90 14.27
C ALA A 24 2.32 4.87 13.61
N SER A 25 1.75 5.73 14.46
CA SER A 25 0.77 6.75 14.10
C SER A 25 1.16 8.09 14.76
N PRO A 26 1.08 9.23 14.04
CA PRO A 26 0.68 9.40 12.63
C PRO A 26 1.65 8.77 11.61
N ALA A 27 1.21 8.67 10.34
CA ALA A 27 1.90 7.98 9.25
C ALA A 27 3.31 8.53 8.93
N ASP A 28 3.56 9.81 9.20
CA ASP A 28 4.85 10.49 9.06
C ASP A 28 5.88 10.11 10.13
N LYS A 29 5.48 9.32 11.14
CA LYS A 29 6.42 8.65 12.05
C LYS A 29 7.10 7.45 11.39
N ILE A 30 6.55 6.89 10.30
CA ILE A 30 7.18 5.84 9.51
C ILE A 30 7.89 6.48 8.33
N LYS A 31 9.12 6.93 8.55
CA LYS A 31 9.94 7.65 7.56
C LYS A 31 11.38 7.13 7.53
N GLY A 32 12.11 7.49 6.49
CA GLY A 32 13.52 7.13 6.35
C GLY A 32 14.24 8.06 5.37
N LYS A 33 15.49 7.72 5.03
CA LYS A 33 16.33 8.58 4.16
C LYS A 33 15.66 8.96 2.83
N TYR A 34 14.87 8.07 2.25
CA TYR A 34 14.23 8.25 0.94
C TYR A 34 12.70 8.21 0.99
N VAL A 35 12.11 8.02 2.16
CA VAL A 35 10.67 7.82 2.35
C VAL A 35 10.16 8.88 3.32
N GLN A 36 9.19 9.66 2.88
CA GLN A 36 8.59 10.74 3.67
C GLN A 36 7.61 10.19 4.70
N LYS A 37 6.74 9.26 4.30
CA LYS A 37 5.76 8.63 5.18
C LYS A 37 5.30 7.27 4.64
N VAL A 38 4.75 6.45 5.53
CA VAL A 38 4.06 5.21 5.16
C VAL A 38 2.70 5.18 5.82
N GLU A 39 1.67 5.16 4.97
CA GLU A 39 0.27 5.17 5.38
C GLU A 39 -0.37 3.81 5.13
N VAL A 40 -1.14 3.34 6.10
CA VAL A 40 -2.08 2.24 5.95
C VAL A 40 -3.45 2.85 5.76
N ALA A 41 -4.16 2.47 4.70
CA ALA A 41 -5.54 2.86 4.46
C ALA A 41 -6.31 1.63 3.99
N LYS A 42 -7.23 1.14 4.82
CA LYS A 42 -8.03 -0.08 4.54
C LYS A 42 -7.13 -1.25 4.13
N GLY A 43 -6.05 -1.47 4.86
CA GLY A 43 -5.05 -2.52 4.60
C GLY A 43 -4.20 -2.35 3.32
N VAL A 44 -4.34 -1.26 2.58
CA VAL A 44 -3.35 -0.86 1.56
C VAL A 44 -2.26 -0.06 2.25
N VAL A 45 -1.00 -0.44 2.05
CA VAL A 45 0.17 0.25 2.58
C VAL A 45 0.77 1.10 1.46
N THR A 46 0.76 2.41 1.60
CA THR A 46 1.28 3.35 0.60
C THR A 46 2.50 4.08 1.15
N ALA A 47 3.62 3.99 0.44
CA ALA A 47 4.83 4.72 0.75
C ALA A 47 4.94 5.94 -0.16
N GLU A 48 5.23 7.10 0.42
CA GLU A 48 5.50 8.34 -0.30
C GLU A 48 7.01 8.62 -0.25
N MET A 49 7.62 8.83 -1.42
CA MET A 49 9.04 9.14 -1.54
C MET A 49 9.33 10.55 -1.05
N ALA A 50 10.50 10.75 -0.45
CA ALA A 50 10.93 12.07 0.02
C ALA A 50 11.01 13.10 -1.12
N SER A 51 10.84 14.37 -0.76
CA SER A 51 10.99 15.50 -1.70
C SER A 51 12.45 15.88 -1.98
N THR A 52 13.38 15.42 -1.14
CA THR A 52 14.82 15.71 -1.22
C THR A 52 15.64 14.42 -1.10
N GLY A 53 16.87 14.44 -1.63
CA GLY A 53 17.78 13.29 -1.55
C GLY A 53 17.36 12.06 -2.39
N VAL A 54 16.37 12.21 -3.28
CA VAL A 54 15.90 11.18 -4.21
C VAL A 54 16.01 11.63 -5.66
N ASN A 55 15.88 10.69 -6.60
CA ASN A 55 15.86 11.00 -8.03
C ASN A 55 14.65 11.91 -8.37
N LYS A 56 14.87 12.91 -9.24
CA LYS A 56 13.85 13.87 -9.69
C LYS A 56 12.59 13.21 -10.27
N GLU A 57 12.73 12.02 -10.84
CA GLU A 57 11.61 11.27 -11.44
C GLU A 57 10.76 10.50 -10.43
N ILE A 58 11.21 10.36 -9.16
CA ILE A 58 10.49 9.63 -8.10
C ILE A 58 10.18 10.50 -6.88
N LYS A 59 10.65 11.74 -6.83
CA LYS A 59 10.30 12.69 -5.75
C LYS A 59 8.78 12.85 -5.63
N ASP A 60 8.27 12.89 -4.41
CA ASP A 60 6.85 13.08 -4.09
C ASP A 60 5.92 12.01 -4.72
N LYS A 61 6.50 10.92 -5.23
CA LYS A 61 5.77 9.82 -5.86
C LYS A 61 5.50 8.70 -4.88
N LYS A 62 4.57 7.83 -5.23
CA LYS A 62 4.02 6.80 -4.36
C LYS A 62 4.12 5.42 -5.00
N LEU A 63 4.21 4.40 -4.16
CA LEU A 63 3.95 3.01 -4.48
C LEU A 63 3.06 2.40 -3.38
N SER A 64 2.33 1.34 -3.72
CA SER A 64 1.48 0.65 -2.76
C SER A 64 1.82 -0.83 -2.67
N LEU A 65 1.67 -1.38 -1.47
CA LEU A 65 1.56 -2.79 -1.19
C LEU A 65 0.14 -3.08 -0.74
N TRP A 66 -0.47 -4.12 -1.29
CA TRP A 66 -1.79 -4.57 -0.89
C TRP A 66 -1.81 -6.08 -0.81
N ALA A 67 -2.78 -6.62 -0.08
CA ALA A 67 -2.96 -8.05 0.04
C ALA A 67 -4.37 -8.46 -0.35
N LYS A 68 -4.50 -9.70 -0.84
CA LYS A 68 -5.77 -10.40 -1.06
C LYS A 68 -5.76 -11.68 -0.25
N ARG A 69 -6.91 -12.09 0.27
CA ARG A 69 -7.05 -13.37 0.98
C ARG A 69 -6.92 -14.53 -0.01
N GLN A 70 -6.23 -15.59 0.42
CA GLN A 70 -6.12 -16.87 -0.29
C GLN A 70 -6.08 -18.01 0.72
N ASP A 71 -7.12 -18.84 0.74
CA ASP A 71 -7.17 -20.13 1.46
C ASP A 71 -6.56 -20.11 2.86
N GLY A 72 -7.07 -19.23 3.74
CA GLY A 72 -6.58 -19.12 5.13
C GLY A 72 -5.29 -18.30 5.31
N SER A 73 -4.75 -17.75 4.24
CA SER A 73 -3.58 -16.86 4.22
C SER A 73 -3.87 -15.56 3.45
N VAL A 74 -2.84 -14.71 3.31
CA VAL A 74 -2.90 -13.53 2.44
C VAL A 74 -1.74 -13.51 1.45
N LYS A 75 -2.05 -13.23 0.19
CA LYS A 75 -1.05 -12.99 -0.86
C LYS A 75 -0.83 -11.50 -1.01
N TRP A 76 0.44 -11.08 -1.00
CA TRP A 76 0.84 -9.69 -1.14
C TRP A 76 1.24 -9.35 -2.57
N PHE A 77 0.91 -8.12 -2.96
CA PHE A 77 1.26 -7.50 -4.22
C PHE A 77 1.96 -6.16 -3.96
N CYS A 78 2.74 -5.71 -4.93
CA CYS A 78 3.48 -4.47 -4.87
C CYS A 78 3.48 -3.81 -6.24
N GLY A 79 3.17 -2.51 -6.29
CA GLY A 79 3.11 -1.82 -7.56
C GLY A 79 2.78 -0.34 -7.44
N GLN A 80 2.27 0.20 -8.53
CA GLN A 80 1.76 1.57 -8.55
C GLN A 80 0.64 1.76 -7.51
N PRO A 81 0.39 3.02 -7.09
CA PRO A 81 -0.63 3.34 -6.10
C PRO A 81 -1.98 2.70 -6.38
N VAL A 82 -2.58 2.12 -5.34
CA VAL A 82 -3.93 1.56 -5.36
C VAL A 82 -4.73 2.04 -4.15
N THR A 83 -6.05 1.93 -4.23
CA THR A 83 -6.96 2.14 -3.11
C THR A 83 -7.90 0.96 -2.96
N ARG A 84 -8.32 0.70 -1.73
CA ARG A 84 -9.36 -0.29 -1.42
C ARG A 84 -10.68 0.44 -1.13
N GLY A 85 -11.75 0.04 -1.80
CA GLY A 85 -13.09 0.55 -1.53
C GLY A 85 -13.61 0.16 -0.14
N ALA A 86 -14.67 0.81 0.33
CA ALA A 86 -15.50 0.20 1.38
C ALA A 86 -16.24 -0.97 0.71
N GLY A 87 -15.86 -2.20 1.03
CA GLY A 87 -16.34 -3.37 0.30
C GLY A 87 -17.85 -3.56 0.43
N ASN A 88 -18.55 -3.74 -0.69
CA ASN A 88 -19.79 -4.50 -0.70
C ASN A 88 -19.45 -5.97 -0.36
N ALA A 89 -20.40 -6.72 0.20
CA ALA A 89 -20.23 -8.15 0.46
C ALA A 89 -19.69 -8.86 -0.81
N GLY A 90 -18.55 -9.54 -0.71
CA GLY A 90 -17.88 -10.21 -1.83
C GLY A 90 -16.79 -9.43 -2.58
N LYS A 91 -16.55 -8.15 -2.25
CA LYS A 91 -15.53 -7.28 -2.90
C LYS A 91 -14.51 -6.67 -1.94
N ALA A 92 -14.48 -7.12 -0.68
CA ALA A 92 -13.60 -6.55 0.35
C ALA A 92 -12.10 -6.66 0.04
N ASP A 93 -11.71 -7.61 -0.81
CA ASP A 93 -10.31 -7.85 -1.17
C ASP A 93 -9.84 -7.10 -2.43
N ASP A 94 -10.77 -6.53 -3.20
CA ASP A 94 -10.46 -5.84 -4.45
C ASP A 94 -9.86 -4.45 -4.22
N VAL A 95 -8.89 -4.10 -5.08
CA VAL A 95 -8.27 -2.77 -5.12
C VAL A 95 -8.39 -2.17 -6.51
N THR A 96 -8.47 -0.85 -6.58
CA THR A 96 -8.49 -0.09 -7.83
C THR A 96 -7.24 0.77 -7.94
N LYS A 97 -6.90 1.18 -9.16
CA LYS A 97 -5.78 2.11 -9.38
C LYS A 97 -6.05 3.43 -8.66
N ALA A 98 -5.02 4.00 -8.07
CA ALA A 98 -5.07 5.30 -7.43
C ALA A 98 -3.93 6.21 -7.93
N GLY A 99 -4.03 7.49 -7.55
CA GLY A 99 -3.10 8.53 -7.94
C GLY A 99 -3.21 8.93 -9.41
N ASN A 100 -2.77 10.16 -9.70
CA ASN A 100 -2.53 10.62 -11.07
C ASN A 100 -1.10 10.27 -11.54
N ASP A 101 -0.77 10.52 -12.80
CA ASP A 101 0.54 10.13 -13.35
C ASP A 101 1.74 10.90 -12.74
N ASN A 102 1.48 12.05 -12.11
CA ASN A 102 2.48 12.78 -11.36
C ASN A 102 2.79 12.09 -10.02
N GLU A 103 1.80 11.43 -9.41
CA GLU A 103 1.93 10.75 -8.13
C GLU A 103 2.45 9.31 -8.23
N LYS A 104 2.37 8.65 -9.38
CA LYS A 104 2.81 7.24 -9.53
C LYS A 104 4.28 7.14 -9.91
N ILE A 105 5.03 6.28 -9.21
CA ILE A 105 6.36 5.88 -9.67
C ILE A 105 6.23 5.20 -11.03
N ASN A 106 7.04 5.62 -12.00
CA ASN A 106 7.10 4.96 -13.31
C ASN A 106 7.62 3.52 -13.14
N THR A 107 7.05 2.56 -13.86
CA THR A 107 7.42 1.14 -13.74
C THR A 107 8.90 0.87 -14.00
N LYS A 108 9.61 1.72 -14.76
CA LYS A 108 11.06 1.62 -14.95
C LYS A 108 11.85 1.78 -13.64
N HIS A 109 11.32 2.55 -12.69
CA HIS A 109 11.91 2.80 -11.37
C HIS A 109 11.44 1.82 -10.31
N LEU A 110 10.43 0.99 -10.62
CA LEU A 110 9.99 -0.07 -9.73
C LEU A 110 10.87 -1.32 -9.94
N PRO A 111 11.31 -1.97 -8.85
CA PRO A 111 11.91 -3.30 -8.93
C PRO A 111 11.00 -4.28 -9.68
N SER A 112 11.57 -5.31 -10.31
CA SER A 112 10.80 -6.33 -11.05
C SER A 112 9.71 -6.99 -10.20
N THR A 113 9.96 -7.16 -8.91
CA THR A 113 9.05 -7.74 -7.91
C THR A 113 7.98 -6.77 -7.39
N CYS A 114 7.96 -5.52 -7.86
CA CYS A 114 6.99 -4.51 -7.45
C CYS A 114 6.34 -3.84 -8.67
N ARG A 115 5.89 -4.64 -9.64
CA ARG A 115 5.23 -4.18 -10.87
C ARG A 115 3.85 -4.81 -11.06
N ASP A 116 3.22 -5.23 -9.97
CA ASP A 116 1.91 -5.84 -10.02
C ASP A 116 0.85 -4.84 -10.48
N LYS A 117 -0.07 -5.31 -11.32
CA LYS A 117 -1.28 -4.56 -11.69
C LYS A 117 -2.27 -4.65 -10.53
N SER A 118 -3.12 -3.62 -10.34
CA SER A 118 -4.20 -3.65 -9.34
C SER A 118 -5.13 -4.87 -9.47
N THR A 119 -5.23 -5.43 -10.69
CA THR A 119 -6.03 -6.60 -11.04
C THR A 119 -5.31 -7.94 -10.84
N ALA A 120 -4.07 -7.96 -10.32
CA ALA A 120 -3.33 -9.20 -10.09
C ALA A 120 -4.07 -10.11 -9.08
N ILE A 121 -3.97 -11.43 -9.29
CA ILE A 121 -4.62 -12.51 -8.52
C ILE A 121 -3.55 -13.42 -7.95
#